data_AF-A0AAE0CDI2-F1
#
_entry.id   AF-A0AAE0CDI2-F1
#
_cell.length_a   1.000
_cell.length_b   1.000
_cell.length_c   1.000
_cell.angle_alpha   90.00
_cell.angle_beta   90.00
_cell.angle_gamma   90.00
#
_symmetry.space_group_name_H-M   'P 1'
#
loop_
_entity.id
_entity.type
_entity.pdbx_description
1 polymer ?
#
loop_
_entity_poly.entity_id
_entity_poly.type
_entity_poly.pdbx_seq_one_letter_code
_entity_poly.pdbx_strand_id
1 'polypeptide(L)'
;MSAPAIAFGSSGLLVTYHAGVAQTFSKHKWSRILGVSGGSVIGLLLCVCPEKLCAAEEYMLGKKWAKGITWGDLWDPAGRILPEYLACEGLLPENAYELASGKLRVFCTRVHDRRSVAFDSWASNEELIRTVQASCSFAYSGVVLKDGLAYWDGGMAKDVPLLPTYPGAATVTVSPFSGQGASISPASRGWPRVSTRYGDLSWPNMVRSWDVSVPRSRAVMADYVEQGKSDAKEWAERTSAGPLPVSGGK
;
A
#
# COMPACT_ATOMS: atom_id res chain seq x y z
N MET A 1 20.25 -11.72 13.48
CA MET A 1 19.47 -11.75 12.23
C MET A 1 19.27 -10.31 11.78
N SER A 2 19.44 -10.00 10.50
CA SER A 2 19.15 -8.65 9.97
C SER A 2 17.68 -8.31 10.16
N ALA A 3 17.35 -7.05 10.42
CA ALA A 3 15.96 -6.62 10.53
C ALA A 3 15.18 -6.96 9.23
N PRO A 4 13.94 -7.47 9.33
CA PRO A 4 13.14 -7.79 8.15
C PRO A 4 12.73 -6.52 7.40
N ALA A 5 12.31 -6.70 6.16
CA ALA A 5 11.59 -5.69 5.39
C ALA A 5 10.08 -5.88 5.59
N ILE A 6 9.29 -4.82 5.35
CA ILE A 6 7.82 -4.90 5.26
C ILE A 6 7.36 -4.40 3.89
N ALA A 7 6.35 -5.05 3.34
CA ALA A 7 5.83 -4.81 2.00
C ALA A 7 4.31 -4.67 2.01
N PHE A 8 3.80 -3.50 1.64
CA PHE A 8 2.37 -3.24 1.47
C PHE A 8 1.98 -3.38 0.00
N GLY A 9 1.14 -4.37 -0.31
CA GLY A 9 0.61 -4.59 -1.66
C GLY A 9 -0.44 -3.57 -2.08
N SER A 10 -0.94 -3.69 -3.32
CA SER A 10 -1.97 -2.79 -3.84
C SER A 10 -3.28 -2.87 -3.07
N SER A 11 -3.89 -1.71 -2.78
CA SER A 11 -5.09 -1.64 -1.94
C SER A 11 -6.16 -0.63 -2.36
N GLY A 12 -5.85 0.33 -3.24
CA GLY A 12 -6.73 1.50 -3.47
C GLY A 12 -7.28 2.07 -2.16
N LEU A 13 -8.60 2.23 -2.05
CA LEU A 13 -9.26 2.74 -0.85
C LEU A 13 -9.17 1.81 0.37
N LEU A 14 -8.84 0.53 0.21
CA LEU A 14 -8.50 -0.37 1.33
C LEU A 14 -7.13 -0.05 1.96
N VAL A 15 -6.57 1.12 1.64
CA VAL A 15 -5.48 1.75 2.38
C VAL A 15 -5.75 1.79 3.90
N THR A 16 -7.02 1.77 4.32
CA THR A 16 -7.43 1.67 5.74
C THR A 16 -7.03 0.35 6.39
N TYR A 17 -7.10 -0.77 5.66
CA TYR A 17 -6.59 -2.06 6.15
C TYR A 17 -5.08 -1.97 6.43
N HIS A 18 -4.34 -1.43 5.47
CA HIS A 18 -2.90 -1.20 5.61
C HIS A 18 -2.57 -0.23 6.75
N ALA A 19 -3.39 0.80 6.98
CA ALA A 19 -3.23 1.71 8.10
C ALA A 19 -3.29 0.98 9.46
N GLY A 20 -4.25 0.06 9.63
CA GLY A 20 -4.35 -0.77 10.84
C GLY A 20 -3.12 -1.65 11.07
N VAL A 21 -2.59 -2.26 10.00
CA VAL A 21 -1.35 -3.03 10.06
C VAL A 21 -0.16 -2.14 10.42
N ALA A 22 -0.01 -0.99 9.75
CA ALA A 22 1.09 -0.06 9.98
C ALA A 22 1.08 0.54 11.39
N GLN A 23 -0.09 0.85 11.95
CA GLN A 23 -0.21 1.33 13.33
C GLN A 23 0.30 0.30 14.35
N THR A 24 -0.01 -0.98 14.12
CA THR A 24 0.47 -2.10 14.95
C THR A 24 1.99 -2.19 14.94
N PHE A 25 2.64 -1.88 13.81
CA PHE A 25 4.09 -1.91 13.65
C PHE A 25 4.77 -0.54 13.65
N SER A 26 4.10 0.51 14.14
CA SER A 26 4.59 1.90 14.13
C SER A 26 5.94 2.09 14.84
N LYS A 27 6.25 1.24 15.83
CA LYS A 27 7.51 1.25 16.58
C LYS A 27 8.53 0.21 16.10
N HIS A 28 8.17 -0.63 15.13
CA HIS A 28 9.04 -1.68 14.64
C HIS A 28 10.13 -1.11 13.72
N LYS A 29 11.36 -1.59 13.87
CA LYS A 29 12.51 -1.17 13.05
C LYS A 29 12.63 -2.07 11.82
N TRP A 30 12.09 -1.63 10.70
CA TRP A 30 12.21 -2.30 9.41
C TRP A 30 13.52 -1.91 8.70
N SER A 31 14.17 -2.86 8.03
CA SER A 31 15.35 -2.55 7.19
C SER A 31 14.97 -1.83 5.90
N ARG A 32 13.80 -2.17 5.36
CA ARG A 32 13.19 -1.61 4.15
C ARG A 32 11.67 -1.59 4.29
N ILE A 33 11.05 -0.59 3.69
CA ILE A 33 9.60 -0.49 3.55
C ILE A 33 9.27 -0.43 2.06
N LEU A 34 8.42 -1.33 1.58
CA LEU A 34 8.05 -1.46 0.18
C LEU A 34 6.56 -1.15 0.06
N GLY A 35 6.16 -0.47 -1.02
CA GLY A 35 4.77 -0.12 -1.23
C GLY A 35 4.38 -0.05 -2.71
N VAL A 36 3.17 -0.53 -3.00
CA VAL A 36 2.54 -0.49 -4.33
C VAL A 36 1.16 0.16 -4.19
N SER A 37 0.81 1.11 -5.06
CA SER A 37 -0.52 1.75 -5.02
C SER A 37 -0.81 2.32 -3.63
N GLY A 38 -2.00 2.13 -3.08
CA GLY A 38 -2.32 2.55 -1.70
C GLY A 38 -1.32 2.05 -0.64
N GLY A 39 -0.62 0.93 -0.87
CA GLY A 39 0.47 0.47 -0.03
C GLY A 39 1.69 1.40 -0.03
N SER A 40 1.95 2.14 -1.11
CA SER A 40 3.01 3.17 -1.17
C SER A 40 2.70 4.37 -0.28
N VAL A 41 1.43 4.75 -0.16
CA VAL A 41 0.96 5.83 0.73
C VAL A 41 1.22 5.44 2.19
N ILE A 42 0.79 4.25 2.61
CA ILE A 42 1.01 3.77 3.98
C ILE A 42 2.49 3.48 4.26
N GLY A 43 3.20 2.91 3.29
CA GLY A 43 4.64 2.69 3.39
C GLY A 43 5.40 4.00 3.63
N LEU A 44 5.04 5.07 2.92
CA LEU A 44 5.59 6.40 3.15
C LEU A 44 5.31 6.89 4.56
N LEU A 45 4.04 6.89 4.99
CA LEU A 45 3.65 7.38 6.33
C LEU A 45 4.35 6.60 7.45
N LEU A 46 4.42 5.27 7.34
CA LEU A 46 5.15 4.43 8.29
C LEU A 46 6.65 4.75 8.31
N CYS A 47 7.23 5.12 7.17
CA CYS A 47 8.65 5.41 7.04
C CYS A 47 9.05 6.76 7.64
N VAL A 48 8.23 7.80 7.48
CA VAL A 48 8.65 9.19 7.77
C VAL A 48 7.88 9.86 8.90
N CYS A 49 6.67 9.42 9.21
CA CYS A 49 5.84 10.00 10.27
C CYS A 49 4.86 8.96 10.88
N PRO A 50 5.35 7.84 11.42
CA PRO A 50 4.51 6.78 11.96
C PRO A 50 3.54 7.25 13.07
N GLU A 51 3.90 8.31 13.78
CA GLU A 51 3.05 8.95 14.80
C GLU A 51 1.78 9.60 14.22
N LYS A 52 1.76 9.91 12.92
CA LYS A 52 0.62 10.52 12.24
C LYS A 52 -0.29 9.51 11.54
N LEU A 53 0.01 8.21 11.60
CA LEU A 53 -0.81 7.17 10.98
C LEU A 53 -2.28 7.20 11.43
N CYS A 54 -2.55 7.52 12.71
CA CYS A 54 -3.93 7.64 13.20
C CYS A 54 -4.66 8.87 12.63
N ALA A 55 -3.97 10.01 12.53
CA ALA A 55 -4.55 11.23 11.94
C ALA A 55 -4.79 11.06 10.43
N ALA A 56 -3.85 10.40 9.75
CA ALA A 56 -3.93 10.01 8.35
C ALA A 56 -5.12 9.08 8.08
N GLU A 57 -5.34 8.08 8.94
CA GLU A 57 -6.53 7.22 8.91
C GLU A 57 -7.82 8.04 9.06
N GLU A 58 -7.90 8.89 10.09
CA GLU A 58 -9.08 9.70 10.36
C GLU A 58 -9.47 10.62 9.20
N TYR A 59 -8.48 11.20 8.52
CA TYR A 59 -8.70 11.97 7.31
C TYR A 59 -9.34 11.13 6.20
N MET A 60 -8.82 9.91 5.96
CA MET A 60 -9.37 9.00 4.96
C MET A 60 -10.80 8.58 5.30
N LEU A 61 -11.07 8.25 6.57
CA LEU A 61 -12.39 7.90 7.08
C LEU A 61 -13.40 9.06 7.01
N GLY A 62 -12.91 10.29 7.16
CA GLY A 62 -13.72 11.52 7.11
C GLY A 62 -14.25 11.87 5.71
N LYS A 63 -13.72 11.26 4.65
CA LYS A 63 -14.13 11.44 3.23
C LYS A 63 -14.16 12.89 2.73
N LYS A 64 -13.54 13.84 3.43
CA LYS A 64 -13.47 15.23 2.98
C LYS A 64 -12.81 15.34 1.59
N TRP A 65 -11.84 14.48 1.33
CA TRP A 65 -11.17 14.31 0.03
C TRP A 65 -12.11 13.94 -1.13
N ALA A 66 -13.27 13.35 -0.85
CA ALA A 66 -14.24 12.97 -1.89
C ALA A 66 -15.14 14.15 -2.32
N LYS A 67 -15.10 15.27 -1.59
CA LYS A 67 -15.93 16.43 -1.89
C LYS A 67 -15.43 17.12 -3.16
N GLY A 68 -16.31 17.27 -4.15
CA GLY A 68 -15.98 17.96 -5.40
C GLY A 68 -15.27 17.11 -6.45
N ILE A 69 -15.20 15.78 -6.26
CA ILE A 69 -14.79 14.84 -7.31
C ILE A 69 -15.76 14.97 -8.50
N THR A 70 -15.21 15.20 -9.69
CA THR A 70 -15.93 15.29 -10.95
C THR A 70 -15.87 13.97 -11.72
N TRP A 71 -16.67 13.84 -12.78
CA TRP A 71 -16.58 12.70 -13.72
C TRP A 71 -15.18 12.55 -14.36
N GLY A 72 -14.46 13.66 -14.53
CA GLY A 72 -13.08 13.64 -15.04
C GLY A 72 -12.09 13.05 -14.02
N ASP A 73 -12.32 13.30 -12.74
CA ASP A 73 -11.48 12.81 -11.65
C ASP A 73 -11.65 11.30 -11.41
N LEU A 74 -12.77 10.70 -11.86
CA LEU A 74 -13.00 9.24 -11.70
C LEU A 74 -12.01 8.38 -12.50
N TRP A 75 -11.38 8.94 -13.54
CA TRP A 75 -10.38 8.24 -14.35
C TRP A 75 -9.00 8.20 -13.68
N ASP A 76 -8.70 9.18 -12.80
CA ASP A 76 -7.49 9.18 -11.97
C ASP A 76 -7.71 9.90 -10.62
N PRO A 77 -8.45 9.30 -9.68
CA PRO A 77 -8.76 9.96 -8.41
C PRO A 77 -7.49 10.29 -7.60
N ALA A 78 -6.46 9.45 -7.72
CA ALA A 78 -5.19 9.62 -7.05
C ALA A 78 -4.50 10.94 -7.42
N GLY A 79 -4.64 11.38 -8.68
CA GLY A 79 -4.02 12.62 -9.14
C GLY A 79 -4.56 13.87 -8.48
N ARG A 80 -5.80 13.83 -8.01
CA ARG A 80 -6.42 14.90 -7.22
C ARG A 80 -6.22 14.71 -5.72
N ILE A 81 -6.52 13.51 -5.22
CA ILE A 81 -6.62 13.26 -3.78
C ILE A 81 -5.26 13.22 -3.11
N LEU A 82 -4.27 12.54 -3.70
CA LEU A 82 -3.02 12.27 -3.00
C LEU A 82 -2.13 13.50 -2.82
N PRO A 83 -2.01 14.42 -3.79
CA PRO A 83 -1.29 15.67 -3.55
C PRO A 83 -1.93 16.48 -2.43
N GLU A 84 -3.25 16.65 -2.42
CA GLU A 84 -3.95 17.38 -1.34
C GLU A 84 -3.80 16.68 0.03
N TYR A 85 -3.86 15.35 0.04
CA TYR A 85 -3.73 14.56 1.26
C TYR A 85 -2.30 14.57 1.83
N LEU A 86 -1.30 14.27 0.99
CA LEU A 86 0.11 14.14 1.39
C LEU A 86 0.81 15.49 1.57
N ALA A 87 0.41 16.51 0.79
CA ALA A 87 0.89 17.88 0.97
C ALA A 87 0.03 18.67 1.98
N CYS A 88 -0.91 18.03 2.66
CA CYS A 88 -1.67 18.67 3.73
C CYS A 88 -0.71 19.21 4.79
N GLU A 89 -0.85 20.50 5.14
CA GLU A 89 0.01 21.15 6.12
C GLU A 89 0.11 20.32 7.40
N GLY A 90 1.35 19.98 7.76
CA GLY A 90 1.63 19.24 8.97
C GLY A 90 1.42 17.72 8.88
N LEU A 91 1.15 17.11 7.72
CA LEU A 91 1.21 15.65 7.58
C LEU A 91 2.64 15.15 7.36
N LEU A 92 3.28 15.49 6.25
CA LEU A 92 4.67 15.10 6.00
C LEU A 92 5.65 16.11 6.63
N PRO A 93 6.79 15.65 7.19
CA PRO A 93 7.86 16.54 7.61
C PRO A 93 8.55 17.21 6.41
N GLU A 94 9.20 18.35 6.62
CA GLU A 94 9.90 19.10 5.56
C GLU A 94 11.00 18.27 4.88
N ASN A 95 11.65 17.38 5.62
CA ASN A 95 12.70 16.48 5.12
C ASN A 95 12.21 15.04 4.84
N ALA A 96 10.92 14.84 4.55
CA ALA A 96 10.36 13.51 4.31
C ALA A 96 11.10 12.75 3.18
N TYR A 97 11.50 13.43 2.11
CA TYR A 97 12.27 12.85 1.02
C TYR A 97 13.63 12.28 1.47
N GLU A 98 14.31 12.93 2.42
CA GLU A 98 15.58 12.45 2.98
C GLU A 98 15.36 11.23 3.87
N LEU A 99 14.30 11.28 4.69
CA LEU A 99 13.94 10.18 5.59
C LEU A 99 13.52 8.93 4.83
N ALA A 100 12.81 9.10 3.70
CA ALA A 100 12.34 8.03 2.83
C ALA A 100 13.45 7.48 1.94
N SER A 101 14.37 8.32 1.45
CA SER A 101 15.42 7.90 0.52
C SER A 101 16.31 6.81 1.15
N GLY A 102 16.50 5.74 0.39
CA GLY A 102 17.22 4.55 0.83
C GLY A 102 16.49 3.69 1.85
N LYS A 103 15.25 4.01 2.27
CA LYS A 103 14.45 3.20 3.22
C LYS A 103 13.12 2.74 2.62
N LEU A 104 12.41 3.66 1.96
CA LEU A 104 11.18 3.41 1.24
C LEU A 104 11.49 2.99 -0.19
N ARG A 105 10.71 2.04 -0.71
CA ARG A 105 10.72 1.66 -2.12
C ARG A 105 9.29 1.68 -2.66
N VAL A 106 9.06 2.54 -3.65
CA VAL A 106 7.78 2.72 -4.32
C VAL A 106 7.83 2.06 -5.68
N PHE A 107 6.88 1.17 -5.97
CA PHE A 107 6.80 0.50 -7.26
C PHE A 107 5.80 1.20 -8.17
N CYS A 108 6.22 1.48 -9.39
CA CYS A 108 5.39 2.07 -10.44
C CYS A 108 5.44 1.19 -11.70
N THR A 109 4.44 1.32 -12.57
CA THR A 109 4.43 0.64 -13.86
C THR A 109 4.82 1.61 -14.95
N ARG A 110 5.91 1.36 -15.66
CA ARG A 110 6.32 2.23 -16.76
C ARG A 110 5.39 2.04 -17.96
N VAL A 111 4.84 3.15 -18.47
CA VAL A 111 3.76 3.11 -19.48
C VAL A 111 4.21 2.42 -20.77
N HIS A 112 5.40 2.75 -21.28
CA HIS A 112 5.82 2.35 -22.62
C HIS A 112 6.06 0.83 -22.78
N ASP A 113 6.59 0.15 -21.75
CA ASP A 113 6.92 -1.28 -21.81
C ASP A 113 6.18 -2.15 -20.78
N ARG A 114 5.35 -1.52 -19.93
CA ARG A 114 4.58 -2.14 -18.84
C ARG A 114 5.44 -2.92 -17.86
N ARG A 115 6.70 -2.50 -17.68
CA ARG A 115 7.61 -3.06 -16.70
C ARG A 115 7.49 -2.32 -15.38
N SER A 116 7.69 -3.04 -14.29
CA SER A 116 7.80 -2.39 -13.00
C SER A 116 9.14 -1.71 -12.81
N VAL A 117 9.09 -0.52 -12.22
CA VAL A 117 10.24 0.27 -11.82
C VAL A 117 10.08 0.61 -10.35
N ALA A 118 11.14 0.38 -9.59
CA ALA A 118 11.21 0.70 -8.17
C ALA A 118 11.99 2.00 -7.97
N PHE A 119 11.37 2.97 -7.30
CA PHE A 119 12.00 4.22 -6.88
C PHE A 119 12.31 4.16 -5.40
N ASP A 120 13.54 4.51 -5.01
CA ASP A 120 13.99 4.48 -3.63
C ASP A 120 14.83 5.70 -3.21
N SER A 121 14.87 6.76 -4.03
CA SER A 121 15.55 8.00 -3.71
C SER A 121 14.86 9.18 -4.39
N TRP A 122 14.82 10.33 -3.71
CA TRP A 122 14.17 11.54 -4.16
C TRP A 122 15.00 12.77 -3.77
N ALA A 123 14.90 13.87 -4.53
CA ALA A 123 15.60 15.12 -4.22
C ALA A 123 14.71 16.18 -3.54
N SER A 124 13.39 15.96 -3.47
CA SER A 124 12.46 16.85 -2.78
C SER A 124 11.17 16.12 -2.38
N ASN A 125 10.38 16.74 -1.48
CA ASN A 125 9.07 16.21 -1.10
C ASN A 125 8.10 16.18 -2.29
N GLU A 126 8.18 17.14 -3.21
CA GLU A 126 7.38 17.16 -4.43
C GLU A 126 7.70 15.95 -5.31
N GLU A 127 8.99 15.60 -5.47
CA GLU A 127 9.42 14.43 -6.24
C GLU A 127 8.92 13.12 -5.59
N LEU A 128 9.00 13.03 -4.26
CA LEU A 128 8.49 11.90 -3.49
C LEU A 128 6.97 11.75 -3.62
N ILE A 129 6.20 12.81 -3.37
CA ILE A 129 4.74 12.80 -3.46
C ILE A 129 4.30 12.45 -4.87
N ARG A 130 4.95 13.02 -5.89
CA ARG A 130 4.65 12.73 -7.30
C ARG A 130 4.93 11.27 -7.67
N THR A 131 5.96 10.66 -7.09
CA THR A 131 6.26 9.23 -7.27
C THR A 131 5.18 8.35 -6.62
N VAL A 132 4.74 8.68 -5.40
CA VAL A 132 3.64 7.99 -4.72
C VAL A 132 2.32 8.16 -5.48
N GLN A 133 2.06 9.35 -6.02
CA GLN A 133 0.92 9.61 -6.91
C GLN A 133 0.98 8.72 -8.15
N ALA A 134 2.13 8.64 -8.82
CA ALA A 134 2.31 7.76 -9.99
C ALA A 134 2.03 6.29 -9.65
N SER A 135 2.48 5.83 -8.48
CA SER A 135 2.23 4.47 -7.98
C SER A 135 0.74 4.16 -7.75
N CYS A 136 -0.11 5.19 -7.64
CA CYS A 136 -1.55 5.09 -7.44
C CYS A 136 -2.40 5.53 -8.64
N SER A 137 -1.77 5.96 -9.75
CA SER A 137 -2.46 6.67 -10.83
C SER A 137 -2.86 5.74 -11.98
N PHE A 138 -4.09 5.92 -12.46
CA PHE A 138 -4.62 5.24 -13.65
C PHE A 138 -4.80 6.21 -14.84
N ALA A 139 -4.21 7.41 -14.76
CA ALA A 139 -4.30 8.41 -15.82
C ALA A 139 -3.85 7.82 -17.16
N TYR A 140 -4.62 8.02 -18.23
CA TYR A 140 -4.31 7.45 -19.55
C TYR A 140 -2.90 7.79 -20.05
N SER A 141 -2.43 9.03 -19.83
CA SER A 141 -1.08 9.49 -20.20
C SER A 141 0.02 9.02 -19.24
N GLY A 142 -0.36 8.46 -18.08
CA GLY A 142 0.53 8.26 -16.94
C GLY A 142 0.97 9.58 -16.30
N VAL A 143 1.69 9.45 -15.18
CA VAL A 143 2.33 10.54 -14.46
C VAL A 143 3.80 10.58 -14.86
N VAL A 144 4.25 11.72 -15.40
CA VAL A 144 5.65 11.93 -15.76
C VAL A 144 6.49 12.18 -14.52
N LEU A 145 7.54 11.37 -14.32
CA LEU A 145 8.50 11.50 -13.24
C LEU A 145 9.80 12.17 -13.73
N LYS A 146 10.76 12.36 -12.83
CA LYS A 146 11.99 13.13 -13.07
C LYS A 146 12.90 12.55 -14.15
N ASP A 147 12.82 11.25 -14.40
CA ASP A 147 13.52 10.58 -15.49
C ASP A 147 12.93 10.89 -16.87
N GLY A 148 11.87 11.70 -16.94
CA GLY A 148 11.18 12.08 -18.16
C GLY A 148 10.24 11.01 -18.71
N LEU A 149 10.03 9.91 -17.98
CA LEU A 149 9.16 8.81 -18.41
C LEU A 149 7.82 8.86 -17.68
N ALA A 150 6.80 8.30 -18.33
CA ALA A 150 5.44 8.22 -17.79
C ALA A 150 5.19 6.88 -17.06
N TYR A 151 4.47 6.97 -15.95
CA TYR A 151 4.20 5.86 -15.04
C TYR A 151 2.72 5.75 -14.65
N TRP A 152 2.27 4.52 -14.49
CA TRP A 152 0.96 4.12 -13.94
C TRP A 152 1.12 3.45 -12.58
N ASP A 153 -0.03 3.13 -11.99
CA ASP A 153 -0.18 2.37 -10.77
C ASP A 153 0.75 1.14 -10.77
N GLY A 154 1.43 0.93 -9.64
CA GLY A 154 2.44 -0.12 -9.52
C GLY A 154 1.88 -1.55 -9.66
N GLY A 155 0.58 -1.74 -9.47
CA GLY A 155 -0.10 -3.02 -9.63
C GLY A 155 -0.37 -3.42 -11.09
N MET A 156 -0.07 -2.55 -12.07
CA MET A 156 -0.34 -2.77 -13.49
C MET A 156 0.80 -3.43 -14.26
N ALA A 157 1.95 -3.68 -13.62
CA ALA A 157 3.13 -4.25 -14.26
C ALA A 157 2.92 -5.70 -14.67
N LYS A 158 3.48 -6.10 -15.83
CA LYS A 158 3.34 -7.46 -16.36
C LYS A 158 4.27 -8.48 -15.71
N ASP A 159 5.32 -8.02 -15.04
CA ASP A 159 6.51 -8.78 -14.68
C ASP A 159 6.75 -8.92 -13.18
N VAL A 160 5.85 -8.42 -12.32
CA VAL A 160 6.05 -8.42 -10.86
C VAL A 160 5.08 -9.35 -10.15
N PRO A 161 5.54 -10.06 -9.10
CA PRO A 161 4.64 -10.76 -8.17
C PRO A 161 3.67 -9.79 -7.50
N LEU A 162 2.48 -10.26 -7.16
CA LEU A 162 1.42 -9.43 -6.57
C LEU A 162 1.80 -8.76 -5.25
N LEU A 163 2.81 -9.32 -4.57
CA LEU A 163 3.36 -8.80 -3.32
C LEU A 163 4.83 -8.50 -3.55
N PRO A 164 5.28 -7.26 -3.33
CA PRO A 164 6.67 -6.90 -3.56
C PRO A 164 7.56 -7.55 -2.50
N THR A 165 8.75 -7.99 -2.90
CA THR A 165 9.77 -8.57 -2.01
C THR A 165 11.09 -7.85 -2.16
N TYR A 166 11.90 -7.79 -1.10
CA TYR A 166 13.21 -7.18 -1.15
C TYR A 166 14.33 -8.24 -1.25
N PRO A 167 15.17 -8.23 -2.30
CA PRO A 167 16.33 -9.11 -2.36
C PRO A 167 17.27 -8.84 -1.19
N GLY A 168 17.65 -9.88 -0.45
CA GLY A 168 18.61 -9.78 0.66
C GLY A 168 18.00 -9.53 2.04
N ALA A 169 16.67 -9.48 2.18
CA ALA A 169 16.00 -9.48 3.49
C ALA A 169 14.73 -10.33 3.48
N ALA A 170 14.45 -11.03 4.58
CA ALA A 170 13.13 -11.61 4.79
C ALA A 170 12.08 -10.48 4.75
N THR A 171 11.04 -10.64 3.93
CA THR A 171 10.03 -9.60 3.70
C THR A 171 8.69 -10.04 4.27
N VAL A 172 8.15 -9.27 5.22
CA VAL A 172 6.79 -9.42 5.72
C VAL A 172 5.83 -8.76 4.74
N THR A 173 5.06 -9.56 4.02
CA THR A 173 4.13 -9.08 2.99
C THR A 173 2.73 -8.87 3.57
N VAL A 174 2.10 -7.77 3.21
CA VAL A 174 0.78 -7.35 3.68
C VAL A 174 -0.16 -7.19 2.49
N SER A 175 -1.32 -7.85 2.56
CA SER A 175 -2.37 -7.72 1.56
C SER A 175 -3.75 -7.57 2.21
N PRO A 176 -4.62 -6.68 1.72
CA PRO A 176 -6.00 -6.66 2.14
C PRO A 176 -6.80 -7.84 1.58
N PHE A 177 -6.26 -8.65 0.66
CA PHE A 177 -6.95 -9.79 0.06
C PHE A 177 -6.48 -11.13 0.63
N SER A 178 -7.42 -12.06 0.82
CA SER A 178 -7.07 -13.41 1.26
C SER A 178 -6.52 -14.25 0.09
N GLY A 179 -5.64 -15.19 0.40
CA GLY A 179 -5.17 -16.22 -0.54
C GLY A 179 -4.07 -15.77 -1.52
N GLN A 180 -3.48 -14.59 -1.33
CA GLN A 180 -2.35 -14.10 -2.16
C GLN A 180 -0.98 -14.62 -1.68
N GLY A 181 -0.94 -15.43 -0.62
CA GLY A 181 0.32 -15.86 0.00
C GLY A 181 1.01 -14.76 0.80
N ALA A 182 0.28 -13.73 1.23
CA ALA A 182 0.81 -12.69 2.10
C ALA A 182 1.07 -13.21 3.51
N SER A 183 2.06 -12.63 4.19
CA SER A 183 2.34 -12.91 5.60
C SER A 183 1.17 -12.45 6.49
N ILE A 184 0.65 -11.26 6.20
CA ILE A 184 -0.48 -10.62 6.88
C ILE A 184 -1.57 -10.38 5.83
N SER A 185 -2.70 -11.06 6.02
CA SER A 185 -3.90 -10.89 5.20
C SER A 185 -5.11 -11.41 5.94
N PRO A 186 -6.33 -11.00 5.55
CA PRO A 186 -7.53 -11.58 6.11
C PRO A 186 -7.57 -13.09 5.94
N ALA A 187 -8.13 -13.78 6.95
CA ALA A 187 -8.31 -15.22 6.89
C ALA A 187 -9.10 -15.63 5.64
N SER A 188 -8.61 -16.66 4.96
CA SER A 188 -9.27 -17.27 3.81
C SER A 188 -10.54 -17.98 4.25
N ARG A 189 -11.69 -17.30 4.13
CA ARG A 189 -13.02 -17.78 4.53
C ARG A 189 -14.06 -17.43 3.45
N GLY A 190 -15.13 -18.20 3.37
CA GLY A 190 -16.28 -17.92 2.49
C GLY A 190 -16.51 -18.94 1.36
N TRP A 191 -17.69 -18.87 0.74
CA TRP A 191 -18.11 -19.70 -0.40
C TRP A 191 -18.57 -18.79 -1.56
N PRO A 192 -18.29 -19.15 -2.83
CA PRO A 192 -17.37 -20.20 -3.27
C PRO A 192 -15.92 -19.84 -2.90
N ARG A 193 -15.02 -20.83 -2.88
CA ARG A 193 -13.59 -20.61 -2.65
C ARG A 193 -12.77 -21.35 -3.69
N VAL A 194 -12.15 -20.60 -4.59
CA VAL A 194 -11.18 -21.11 -5.56
C VAL A 194 -9.91 -20.30 -5.43
N SER A 195 -8.82 -20.91 -4.95
CA SER A 195 -7.54 -20.22 -4.85
C SER A 195 -6.96 -20.00 -6.24
N THR A 196 -6.61 -18.76 -6.56
CA THR A 196 -5.96 -18.38 -7.82
C THR A 196 -4.60 -17.78 -7.53
N ARG A 197 -3.79 -17.57 -8.58
CA ARG A 197 -2.53 -16.81 -8.42
C ARG A 197 -2.76 -15.38 -7.89
N TYR A 198 -3.97 -14.84 -8.05
CA TYR A 198 -4.36 -13.47 -7.70
C TYR A 198 -4.99 -13.31 -6.31
N GLY A 199 -5.12 -14.41 -5.57
CA GLY A 199 -5.91 -14.48 -4.35
C GLY A 199 -7.07 -15.45 -4.47
N ASP A 200 -7.80 -15.65 -3.38
CA ASP A 200 -8.99 -16.51 -3.41
C ASP A 200 -10.12 -15.82 -4.17
N LEU A 201 -10.66 -16.50 -5.18
CA LEU A 201 -11.97 -16.17 -5.73
C LEU A 201 -13.01 -16.54 -4.68
N SER A 202 -13.47 -15.54 -3.94
CA SER A 202 -14.43 -15.68 -2.85
C SER A 202 -15.29 -14.42 -2.72
N TRP A 203 -16.49 -14.57 -2.15
CA TRP A 203 -17.38 -13.43 -1.92
C TRP A 203 -16.71 -12.30 -1.12
N PRO A 204 -15.97 -12.57 -0.03
CA PRO A 204 -15.26 -11.51 0.69
C PRO A 204 -14.24 -10.78 -0.18
N ASN A 205 -13.47 -11.47 -1.01
CA ASN A 205 -12.52 -10.80 -1.91
C ASN A 205 -13.22 -10.02 -3.02
N MET A 206 -14.39 -10.46 -3.52
CA MET A 206 -15.19 -9.67 -4.46
C MET A 206 -15.69 -8.37 -3.83
N VAL A 207 -16.17 -8.43 -2.59
CA VAL A 207 -16.57 -7.24 -1.82
C VAL A 207 -15.38 -6.31 -1.63
N ARG A 208 -14.21 -6.84 -1.26
CA ARG A 208 -12.98 -6.04 -1.16
C ARG A 208 -12.58 -5.41 -2.48
N SER A 209 -12.64 -6.14 -3.58
CA SER A 209 -12.36 -5.60 -4.91
C SER A 209 -13.29 -4.44 -5.27
N TRP A 210 -14.56 -4.50 -4.86
CA TRP A 210 -15.49 -3.40 -5.01
C TRP A 210 -15.12 -2.20 -4.12
N ASP A 211 -14.78 -2.47 -2.85
CA ASP A 211 -14.46 -1.46 -1.85
C ASP A 211 -13.12 -0.74 -2.11
N VAL A 212 -12.20 -1.34 -2.88
CA VAL A 212 -10.96 -0.70 -3.38
C VAL A 212 -11.25 0.56 -4.20
N SER A 213 -12.34 0.56 -4.96
CA SER A 213 -12.68 1.64 -5.91
C SER A 213 -13.85 2.49 -5.46
N VAL A 214 -14.75 1.95 -4.62
CA VAL A 214 -15.98 2.63 -4.23
C VAL A 214 -15.92 3.05 -2.76
N PRO A 215 -15.96 4.36 -2.43
CA PRO A 215 -15.88 4.82 -1.05
C PRO A 215 -17.05 4.32 -0.17
N ARG A 216 -16.79 3.36 0.73
CA ARG A 216 -17.81 2.79 1.65
C ARG A 216 -18.03 3.64 2.88
N SER A 217 -19.10 3.38 3.65
CA SER A 217 -19.39 4.16 4.85
C SER A 217 -18.20 4.19 5.82
N ARG A 218 -18.14 5.22 6.68
CA ARG A 218 -17.08 5.33 7.70
C ARG A 218 -16.95 4.06 8.55
N ALA A 219 -18.09 3.46 8.93
CA ALA A 219 -18.12 2.21 9.69
C ALA A 219 -17.42 1.07 8.94
N VAL A 220 -17.77 0.83 7.67
CA VAL A 220 -17.15 -0.24 6.86
C VAL A 220 -15.64 -0.01 6.70
N MET A 221 -15.24 1.23 6.45
CA MET A 221 -13.82 1.55 6.29
C MET A 221 -13.04 1.41 7.60
N ALA A 222 -13.66 1.73 8.75
CA ALA A 222 -13.09 1.53 10.07
C ALA A 222 -12.98 0.04 10.44
N ASP A 223 -13.94 -0.79 10.03
CA ASP A 223 -13.87 -2.25 10.21
C ASP A 223 -12.63 -2.82 9.51
N TYR A 224 -12.26 -2.30 8.33
CA TYR A 224 -11.01 -2.71 7.66
C TYR A 224 -9.77 -2.32 8.46
N VAL A 225 -9.76 -1.17 9.15
CA VAL A 225 -8.65 -0.77 10.03
C VAL A 225 -8.51 -1.77 11.19
N GLU A 226 -9.61 -2.07 11.87
CA GLU A 226 -9.62 -3.01 12.99
C GLU A 226 -9.24 -4.42 12.55
N GLN A 227 -9.68 -4.84 11.36
CA GLN A 227 -9.25 -6.10 10.76
C GLN A 227 -7.74 -6.12 10.52
N GLY A 228 -7.17 -5.04 9.96
CA GLY A 228 -5.72 -4.92 9.75
C GLY A 228 -4.92 -4.99 11.07
N LYS A 229 -5.40 -4.34 12.14
CA LYS A 229 -4.81 -4.44 13.48
C LYS A 229 -4.86 -5.86 14.02
N SER A 230 -6.00 -6.54 13.86
CA SER A 230 -6.19 -7.92 14.33
C SER A 230 -5.25 -8.88 13.63
N ASP A 231 -5.21 -8.86 12.30
CA ASP A 231 -4.38 -9.77 11.50
C ASP A 231 -2.88 -9.54 11.76
N ALA A 232 -2.47 -8.28 11.97
CA ALA A 232 -1.10 -7.92 12.32
C ALA A 232 -0.68 -8.47 13.70
N LYS A 233 -1.55 -8.37 14.71
CA LYS A 233 -1.32 -8.92 16.04
C LYS A 233 -1.22 -10.44 16.01
N GLU A 234 -2.15 -11.11 15.33
CA GLU A 234 -2.13 -12.57 15.18
C GLU A 234 -0.84 -13.05 14.49
N TRP A 235 -0.38 -12.33 13.47
CA TRP A 235 0.90 -12.64 12.83
C TRP A 235 2.10 -12.43 13.78
N ALA A 236 2.12 -11.34 14.54
CA ALA A 236 3.20 -11.05 15.50
C ALA A 236 3.26 -12.10 16.64
N GLU A 237 2.11 -12.56 17.12
CA GLU A 237 2.01 -13.61 18.14
C GLU A 237 2.51 -14.97 17.61
N ARG A 238 2.11 -15.34 16.39
CA ARG A 238 2.58 -16.59 15.76
C ARG A 238 4.09 -16.59 15.51
N THR A 239 4.67 -15.44 15.17
CA THR A 239 6.11 -15.32 14.87
C THR A 239 6.99 -15.14 16.09
N SER A 240 6.46 -14.61 17.19
CA SER A 240 7.14 -14.57 18.48
C SER A 240 7.15 -15.94 19.20
N ALA A 241 6.22 -16.85 18.84
CA ALA A 241 6.08 -18.18 19.43
C ALA A 241 6.91 -19.30 18.78
N GLY A 242 7.66 -19.05 17.70
CA GLY A 242 8.51 -20.07 17.06
C GLY A 242 8.99 -19.69 15.65
N PRO A 243 9.95 -20.44 15.06
CA PRO A 243 10.46 -20.14 13.72
C PRO A 243 9.39 -20.39 12.66
N LEU A 244 9.28 -19.44 11.73
CA LEU A 244 8.33 -19.42 10.62
C LEU A 244 8.38 -20.70 9.77
N PRO A 245 7.23 -21.26 9.35
CA PRO A 245 7.22 -22.27 8.30
C PRO A 245 7.66 -21.61 6.99
N VAL A 246 8.77 -22.10 6.44
CA VAL A 246 9.17 -21.84 5.06
C VAL A 246 8.07 -22.43 4.17
N SER A 247 7.41 -21.60 3.37
CA SER A 247 6.49 -22.07 2.34
C SER A 247 7.31 -22.83 1.28
N GLY A 248 7.45 -24.14 1.48
CA GLY A 248 8.02 -25.05 0.51
C GLY A 248 7.06 -25.22 -0.65
N GLY A 249 7.41 -24.68 -1.81
CA GLY A 249 6.77 -25.04 -3.06
C GLY A 249 7.06 -26.52 -3.37
N LYS A 250 5.99 -27.26 -3.65
CA LYS A 250 6.06 -28.39 -4.59
C LYS A 250 5.51 -27.90 -5.92
#